data_AF-A0A8D5FGU3-F1
#
_entry.id   AF-A0A8D5FGU3-F1
#
_cell.length_a   1.000
_cell.length_b   1.000
_cell.length_c   1.000
_cell.angle_alpha   90.00
_cell.angle_beta   90.00
_cell.angle_gamma   90.00
#
_symmetry.space_group_name_H-M   'P 1'
#
loop_
_entity.id
_entity.type
_entity.pdbx_description
1 polymer ?
#
loop_
_entity_poly.entity_id
_entity_poly.type
_entity_poly.pdbx_seq_one_letter_code
_entity_poly.pdbx_strand_id
1 'polypeptide(L)'
;MEKEIIITSDDQTLMRSESVIIVPEKAVQEAGYIQMFTVKDSAHAKHEFHAMAQMAYFQFQDEELDIREIEAAVHIVHGDESFELVDGMVICRDRAGEFQVLVHPMQNRKKLLEAAYRYCTRWVRLDI
;
A
#
# COMPACT_ATOMS: atom_id res chain seq x y z
N MET A 1 24.20 1.95 -1.47
CA MET A 1 23.17 0.98 -1.87
C MET A 1 21.87 1.73 -1.98
N GLU A 2 21.24 1.66 -3.15
CA GLU A 2 19.90 2.20 -3.34
C GLU A 2 18.93 1.43 -2.44
N LYS A 3 18.22 2.14 -1.55
CA LYS A 3 17.19 1.54 -0.71
C LYS A 3 15.97 1.28 -1.60
N GLU A 4 15.51 0.04 -1.64
CA GLU A 4 14.31 -0.38 -2.37
C GLU A 4 13.42 -1.21 -1.45
N ILE A 5 12.12 -1.11 -1.65
CA ILE A 5 11.13 -2.00 -1.03
C ILE A 5 10.88 -3.12 -2.02
N ILE A 6 11.12 -4.36 -1.61
CA ILE A 6 10.93 -5.52 -2.47
C ILE A 6 9.61 -6.18 -2.09
N ILE A 7 8.72 -6.37 -3.06
CA ILE A 7 7.43 -7.02 -2.89
C ILE A 7 7.47 -8.35 -3.63
N THR A 8 7.24 -9.44 -2.91
CA THR A 8 7.31 -10.81 -3.43
C THR A 8 6.08 -11.62 -3.05
N SER A 9 5.80 -12.68 -3.81
CA SER A 9 4.78 -13.68 -3.52
C SER A 9 5.19 -15.00 -4.20
N ASP A 10 5.03 -16.13 -3.52
CA ASP A 10 5.50 -17.46 -3.98
C ASP A 10 6.94 -17.46 -4.53
N ASP A 11 7.86 -16.85 -3.80
CA ASP A 11 9.28 -16.67 -4.17
C ASP A 11 9.52 -15.88 -5.47
N GLN A 12 8.48 -15.31 -6.08
CA GLN A 12 8.58 -14.43 -7.24
C GLN A 12 8.59 -12.97 -6.82
N THR A 13 9.50 -12.19 -7.40
CA THR A 13 9.46 -10.74 -7.24
C THR A 13 8.32 -10.18 -8.08
N LEU A 14 7.33 -9.63 -7.40
CA LEU A 14 6.19 -8.98 -8.04
C LEU A 14 6.59 -7.61 -8.54
N MET A 15 7.28 -6.84 -7.70
CA MET A 15 7.81 -5.52 -8.06
C MET A 15 8.84 -4.99 -7.05
N ARG A 16 9.50 -3.90 -7.46
CA ARG A 16 10.36 -3.06 -6.61
C ARG A 16 9.71 -1.70 -6.47
N SER A 17 9.59 -1.22 -5.25
CA SER A 17 8.82 -0.03 -4.91
C SER A 17 9.67 0.98 -4.14
N GLU A 18 9.34 2.26 -4.28
CA GLU A 18 9.88 3.32 -3.43
C GLU A 18 8.99 3.59 -2.22
N SER A 19 7.68 3.43 -2.38
CA SER A 19 6.68 3.75 -1.36
C SER A 19 5.56 2.73 -1.40
N VAL A 20 5.18 2.21 -0.24
CA VAL A 20 4.14 1.19 -0.08
C VAL A 20 3.19 1.54 1.06
N ILE A 21 1.90 1.24 0.87
CA ILE A 21 0.86 1.23 1.90
C ILE A 21 0.34 -0.20 1.99
N ILE A 22 0.47 -0.81 3.15
CA ILE A 22 0.01 -2.16 3.45
C ILE A 22 -1.29 -2.02 4.24
N VAL A 23 -2.36 -2.62 3.73
CA VAL A 23 -3.71 -2.53 4.27
C VAL A 23 -4.24 -3.94 4.54
N PRO A 24 -3.96 -4.51 5.72
CA PRO A 24 -4.52 -5.81 6.12
C PRO A 24 -6.05 -5.79 6.16
N GLU A 25 -6.70 -6.96 6.02
CA GLU A 25 -8.17 -7.01 6.07
C GLU A 25 -8.73 -6.41 7.37
N LYS A 26 -8.07 -6.72 8.50
CA LYS A 26 -8.39 -6.18 9.83
C LYS A 26 -8.34 -4.65 9.91
N ALA A 27 -7.65 -3.97 8.99
CA ALA A 27 -7.60 -2.51 8.93
C ALA A 27 -8.97 -1.86 8.64
N VAL A 28 -9.89 -2.62 8.04
CA VAL A 28 -11.28 -2.16 7.82
C VAL A 28 -12.00 -1.88 9.14
N GLN A 29 -11.65 -2.62 10.20
CA GLN A 29 -12.23 -2.45 11.54
C GLN A 29 -11.36 -1.52 12.38
N GLU A 30 -10.03 -1.67 12.29
CA GLU A 30 -9.07 -0.93 13.10
C GLU A 30 -7.90 -0.43 12.24
N ALA A 31 -7.94 0.84 11.87
CA ALA A 31 -6.95 1.43 10.96
C ALA A 31 -5.50 1.44 11.49
N GLY A 32 -5.29 1.17 12.78
CA GLY A 32 -3.96 1.07 13.39
C GLY A 32 -3.08 -0.07 12.84
N TYR A 33 -3.67 -1.01 12.11
CA TYR A 33 -2.93 -2.08 11.41
C TYR A 33 -2.37 -1.66 10.05
N ILE A 34 -2.67 -0.46 9.55
CA ILE A 34 -2.10 0.05 8.31
C ILE A 34 -0.63 0.37 8.55
N GLN A 35 0.22 -0.12 7.65
CA GLN A 35 1.66 0.14 7.70
C GLN A 35 2.10 0.82 6.40
N MET A 36 3.09 1.70 6.49
CA MET A 36 3.56 2.47 5.35
C MET A 36 5.08 2.57 5.40
N PHE A 37 5.73 2.34 4.26
CA PHE A 37 7.18 2.44 4.13
C PHE A 37 7.52 3.27 2.92
N THR A 38 8.55 4.08 3.03
CA THR A 38 9.15 4.77 1.89
C THR A 38 10.66 4.84 2.05
N VAL A 39 11.36 4.74 0.94
CA VAL A 39 12.82 4.89 0.85
C VAL A 39 13.24 6.35 0.70
N LYS A 40 12.27 7.27 0.54
CA LYS A 40 12.46 8.71 0.44
C LYS A 40 12.62 9.34 1.82
N ASP A 41 13.21 10.54 1.85
CA ASP A 41 13.35 11.31 3.09
C ASP A 41 11.98 11.64 3.72
N SER A 42 11.91 11.50 5.05
CA SER A 42 10.65 11.45 5.82
C SER A 42 9.85 12.76 5.85
N ALA A 43 10.46 13.91 5.50
CA ALA A 43 9.84 15.23 5.66
C ALA A 43 8.53 15.41 4.87
N HIS A 44 8.32 14.66 3.79
CA HIS A 44 7.11 14.73 2.96
C HIS A 44 6.36 13.40 2.81
N ALA A 45 6.80 12.36 3.50
CA ALA A 45 6.27 11.00 3.35
C ALA A 45 4.74 10.94 3.55
N LYS A 46 4.20 11.62 4.59
CA LYS A 46 2.75 11.64 4.87
C LYS A 46 1.90 12.19 3.71
N HIS A 47 2.41 13.20 2.98
CA HIS A 47 1.69 13.79 1.85
C HIS A 47 1.72 12.85 0.64
N GLU A 48 2.83 12.15 0.43
CA GLU A 48 2.94 11.12 -0.61
C GLU A 48 1.97 9.97 -0.36
N PHE A 49 1.93 9.42 0.87
CA PHE A 49 1.00 8.35 1.21
C PHE A 49 -0.46 8.79 1.08
N HIS A 50 -0.78 10.02 1.50
CA HIS A 50 -2.10 10.58 1.27
C HIS A 50 -2.44 10.70 -0.22
N ALA A 51 -1.52 11.20 -1.05
CA ALA A 51 -1.73 11.29 -2.48
C ALA A 51 -1.93 9.90 -3.12
N MET A 52 -1.13 8.90 -2.73
CA MET A 52 -1.28 7.52 -3.20
C MET A 52 -2.64 6.93 -2.81
N ALA A 53 -3.04 7.04 -1.55
CA ALA A 53 -4.31 6.50 -1.08
C ALA A 53 -5.51 7.23 -1.71
N GLN A 54 -5.40 8.55 -1.88
CA GLN A 54 -6.41 9.37 -2.54
C GLN A 54 -6.58 8.97 -4.02
N MET A 55 -5.46 8.82 -4.73
CA MET A 55 -5.46 8.44 -6.14
C MET A 55 -6.07 7.06 -6.35
N ALA A 56 -5.66 6.03 -5.59
CA ALA A 56 -6.28 4.71 -5.67
C ALA A 56 -7.78 4.76 -5.35
N TYR A 57 -8.18 5.49 -4.32
CA TYR A 57 -9.59 5.55 -3.93
C TYR A 57 -10.47 6.17 -5.02
N PHE A 58 -10.05 7.27 -5.64
CA PHE A 58 -10.83 7.93 -6.70
C PHE A 58 -10.76 7.18 -8.02
N GLN A 59 -9.59 6.68 -8.45
CA GLN A 59 -9.50 5.84 -9.65
C GLN A 59 -10.37 4.59 -9.52
N PHE A 60 -10.50 4.01 -8.32
CA PHE A 60 -11.42 2.90 -8.10
C PHE A 60 -12.89 3.30 -8.23
N GLN A 61 -13.27 4.50 -7.76
CA GLN A 61 -14.63 5.02 -7.93
C GLN A 61 -14.98 5.31 -9.39
N ASP A 62 -13.99 5.75 -10.16
CA ASP A 62 -14.12 6.07 -11.57
C ASP A 62 -13.94 4.82 -12.47
N GLU A 63 -13.78 3.64 -11.87
CA GLU A 63 -13.54 2.35 -12.57
C GLU A 63 -12.26 2.33 -13.43
N GLU A 64 -11.29 3.20 -13.12
CA GLU A 64 -10.01 3.36 -13.83
C GLU A 64 -8.83 2.68 -13.12
N LEU A 65 -9.00 2.24 -11.87
CA LEU A 65 -7.92 1.64 -11.10
C LEU A 65 -7.60 0.22 -11.61
N ASP A 66 -6.35 0.02 -12.05
CA ASP A 66 -5.83 -1.31 -12.32
C ASP A 66 -5.51 -2.03 -11.01
N ILE A 67 -6.22 -3.13 -10.75
CA ILE A 67 -6.06 -3.96 -9.55
C ILE A 67 -5.64 -5.35 -9.99
N ARG A 68 -4.48 -5.77 -9.51
CA ARG A 68 -3.96 -7.12 -9.70
C ARG A 68 -4.34 -8.01 -8.52
N GLU A 69 -5.05 -9.10 -8.79
CA GLU A 69 -5.32 -10.11 -7.78
C GLU A 69 -4.11 -11.02 -7.56
N ILE A 70 -3.83 -11.37 -6.31
CA ILE A 70 -2.75 -12.28 -5.90
C ILE A 70 -3.30 -13.29 -4.89
N GLU A 71 -3.23 -14.57 -5.24
CA GLU A 71 -3.80 -15.66 -4.43
C GLU A 71 -2.94 -16.01 -3.21
N ALA A 72 -1.62 -15.87 -3.32
CA ALA A 72 -0.66 -16.22 -2.28
C ALA A 72 -0.31 -15.02 -1.40
N ALA A 73 0.28 -15.31 -0.23
CA ALA A 73 0.75 -14.29 0.69
C ALA A 73 1.75 -13.36 0.00
N VAL A 74 1.70 -12.08 0.38
CA VAL A 74 2.62 -11.06 -0.10
C VAL A 74 3.65 -10.77 0.99
N HIS A 75 4.93 -10.91 0.66
CA HIS A 75 6.04 -10.54 1.52
C HIS A 75 6.64 -9.21 1.06
N ILE A 76 6.70 -8.25 1.98
CA ILE A 76 7.27 -6.91 1.77
C ILE A 76 8.53 -6.79 2.60
N VAL A 77 9.67 -6.50 1.95
CA VAL A 77 10.97 -6.34 2.61
C VAL A 77 11.47 -4.91 2.43
N HIS A 78 11.85 -4.27 3.54
CA HIS A 78 12.43 -2.93 3.57
C HIS A 78 13.59 -2.87 4.58
N GLY A 79 14.83 -2.86 4.06
CA GLY A 79 16.01 -2.94 4.93
C GLY A 79 16.03 -4.26 5.71
N ASP A 80 16.08 -4.17 7.05
CA ASP A 80 16.04 -5.32 7.96
C ASP A 80 14.60 -5.68 8.40
N GLU A 81 13.59 -4.92 7.94
CA GLU A 81 12.19 -5.17 8.26
C GLU A 81 11.54 -6.06 7.18
N SER A 82 10.76 -7.04 7.62
CA SER A 82 9.96 -7.91 6.75
C SER A 82 8.52 -7.98 7.25
N PHE A 83 7.57 -7.83 6.33
CA PHE A 83 6.15 -7.91 6.61
C PHE A 83 5.51 -8.97 5.73
N GLU A 84 4.66 -9.79 6.33
CA GLU A 84 3.86 -10.78 5.63
C GLU A 84 2.40 -10.33 5.67
N LEU A 85 1.79 -10.28 4.48
CA LEU A 85 0.39 -9.96 4.30
C LEU A 85 -0.31 -11.19 3.72
N VAL A 86 -1.14 -11.84 4.54
CA VAL A 86 -1.93 -13.02 4.15
C VAL A 86 -3.33 -12.67 3.64
N ASP A 87 -3.84 -11.49 4.00
CA ASP A 87 -5.13 -10.97 3.58
C ASP A 87 -5.10 -9.44 3.43
N GLY A 88 -5.93 -8.90 2.55
CA GLY A 88 -6.03 -7.46 2.33
C GLY A 88 -5.34 -6.97 1.05
N MET A 89 -4.76 -5.77 1.10
CA MET A 89 -4.33 -4.99 -0.06
C MET A 89 -2.96 -4.34 0.15
N VAL A 90 -2.21 -4.19 -0.94
CA VAL A 90 -0.99 -3.38 -1.02
C VAL A 90 -1.15 -2.32 -2.10
N ILE A 91 -0.86 -1.07 -1.76
CA ILE A 91 -0.80 0.06 -2.70
C ILE A 91 0.66 0.47 -2.81
N CYS A 92 1.22 0.44 -4.01
CA CYS A 92 2.65 0.59 -4.22
C CYS A 92 2.94 1.54 -5.38
N ARG A 93 4.06 2.25 -5.24
CA ARG A 93 4.60 3.11 -6.29
C ARG A 93 6.06 2.80 -6.53
N ASP A 94 6.46 2.64 -7.78
CA ASP A 94 7.85 2.39 -8.14
C ASP A 94 8.63 3.70 -8.40
N ARG A 95 9.90 3.56 -8.81
CA ARG A 95 10.79 4.68 -9.15
C ARG A 95 10.38 5.42 -10.43
N ALA A 96 9.75 4.70 -11.37
CA ALA A 96 9.23 5.29 -12.61
C ALA A 96 7.95 6.10 -12.34
N GLY A 97 7.41 6.00 -11.13
CA GLY A 97 6.15 6.61 -10.73
C GLY A 97 4.94 5.77 -11.10
N GLU A 98 5.15 4.56 -11.62
CA GLU A 98 4.11 3.57 -11.89
C GLU A 98 3.44 3.19 -10.57
N PHE A 99 2.11 3.09 -10.65
CA PHE A 99 1.24 2.89 -9.51
C PHE A 99 0.52 1.56 -9.68
N GLN A 100 0.60 0.70 -8.67
CA GLN A 100 -0.03 -0.61 -8.70
C GLN A 100 -0.79 -0.88 -7.41
N VAL A 101 -1.88 -1.63 -7.53
CA VAL A 101 -2.65 -2.12 -6.38
C VAL A 101 -2.74 -3.63 -6.47
N LEU A 102 -2.22 -4.30 -5.43
CA LEU A 102 -2.29 -5.74 -5.27
C LEU A 102 -3.36 -6.05 -4.24
N VAL A 103 -4.22 -7.04 -4.49
CA VAL A 103 -5.25 -7.43 -3.54
C VAL A 103 -5.43 -8.94 -3.50
N HIS A 104 -5.67 -9.47 -2.30
CA HIS A 104 -6.07 -10.86 -2.17
C HIS A 104 -7.51 -11.08 -2.67
N PRO A 105 -7.86 -12.26 -3.20
CA PRO A 105 -9.21 -12.58 -3.65
C PRO A 105 -10.27 -12.37 -2.56
N MET A 106 -11.51 -12.16 -3.00
CA MET A 106 -12.71 -12.02 -2.14
C MET A 106 -12.70 -10.83 -1.17
N GLN A 107 -11.65 -10.00 -1.17
CA GLN A 107 -11.55 -8.82 -0.34
C GLN A 107 -12.54 -7.72 -0.76
N ASN A 108 -13.06 -6.98 0.23
CA ASN A 108 -13.88 -5.80 -0.06
C ASN A 108 -12.98 -4.61 -0.42
N ARG A 109 -12.57 -4.55 -1.70
CA ARG A 109 -11.65 -3.55 -2.26
C ARG A 109 -12.04 -2.12 -1.88
N LYS A 110 -13.34 -1.80 -1.98
CA LYS A 110 -13.88 -0.48 -1.61
C LYS A 110 -13.58 -0.12 -0.16
N LYS A 111 -13.85 -1.03 0.78
CA LYS A 111 -13.63 -0.79 2.21
C LYS A 111 -12.15 -0.66 2.55
N LEU A 112 -11.28 -1.44 1.91
CA LEU A 112 -9.83 -1.35 2.11
C LEU A 112 -9.28 -0.01 1.63
N LEU A 113 -9.64 0.41 0.42
CA LEU A 113 -9.26 1.71 -0.14
C LEU A 113 -9.80 2.87 0.71
N GLU A 114 -11.04 2.77 1.17
CA GLU A 114 -11.64 3.77 2.06
C GLU A 114 -10.91 3.84 3.41
N ALA A 115 -10.52 2.71 3.99
CA ALA A 115 -9.73 2.67 5.23
C ALA A 115 -8.37 3.34 5.04
N ALA A 116 -7.65 3.01 3.97
CA ALA A 116 -6.36 3.61 3.63
C ALA A 116 -6.47 5.13 3.43
N TYR A 117 -7.45 5.58 2.64
CA TYR A 117 -7.67 7.00 2.37
C TYR A 117 -8.02 7.77 3.64
N ARG A 118 -8.96 7.26 4.46
CA ARG A 118 -9.35 7.91 5.73
C ARG A 118 -8.18 7.97 6.71
N TYR A 119 -7.39 6.91 6.80
CA TYR A 119 -6.22 6.85 7.68
C TYR A 119 -5.18 7.90 7.26
N CYS A 120 -4.77 7.92 5.98
CA CYS A 120 -3.80 8.89 5.49
C CYS A 120 -4.32 10.34 5.59
N THR A 121 -5.62 10.57 5.37
CA THR A 121 -6.26 11.89 5.52
C THR A 121 -6.16 12.38 6.96
N ARG A 122 -6.42 11.50 7.94
CA ARG A 122 -6.28 11.84 9.37
C ARG A 122 -4.83 12.13 9.73
N TRP A 123 -3.90 11.33 9.22
CA TRP A 123 -2.47 11.50 9.50
C TRP A 123 -1.95 12.86 9.03
N VAL A 124 -2.27 13.26 7.80
CA VAL A 124 -1.90 14.59 7.29
C VAL A 124 -2.52 15.72 8.11
N ARG A 125 -3.79 15.59 8.51
CA ARG A 125 -4.52 16.64 9.25
C ARG A 125 -4.07 16.80 10.69
N LEU A 126 -3.68 15.73 11.35
CA LEU A 126 -3.35 15.73 12.78
C LEU A 126 -1.86 15.99 13.04
N ASP A 127 -1.03 16.03 12.00
CA ASP A 127 0.43 16.23 12.09
C ASP A 127 1.12 15.29 13.10
N ILE A 128 0.67 14.03 13.12
CA ILE A 128 1.20 12.97 13.99
C ILE A 128 2.49 12.38 13.39
#